data_AF-A0A6N3X369-F1
#
_entry.id   AF-A0A6N3X369-F1
#
_cell.length_a   1.000
_cell.length_b   1.000
_cell.length_c   1.000
_cell.angle_alpha   90.00
_cell.angle_beta   90.00
_cell.angle_gamma   90.00
#
_symmetry.space_group_name_H-M   'P 1'
#
loop_
_entity.id
_entity.type
_entity.pdbx_description
1 polymer ?
#
loop_
_entity_poly.entity_id
_entity_poly.type
_entity_poly.pdbx_seq_one_letter_code
_entity_poly.pdbx_strand_id
1 'polypeptide(L)'
;MEIKISSVNAGGYLCYPFPQGPRGFLPKSQVLDAPEEQSQLIGKPLEVIVTEVDRPNQKLVLSEKEAWKDRHLKVGDLVRGRIDREHHRGLLVNFGHDIRGLLDRTSNDLEGLQLGEDVNVRIENREGNRIALALDSQPTAKHDQQAFADGCVSIGDKHFVSQRLLPSFEWLSDSELAVLRCLDQHRGEAVSYSRLLDELGVSDGGLEGLRAIVCQLRRHSPLGDWIKTERGSGYRLEVPNG
;
A
#
# COMPACT_ATOMS: atom_id res chain seq x y z
N MET A 1 -3.61 -15.92 -14.83
CA MET A 1 -3.42 -16.39 -16.23
C MET A 1 -4.12 -15.40 -17.13
N GLU A 2 -3.50 -14.91 -18.20
CA GLU A 2 -4.17 -14.00 -19.14
C GLU A 2 -4.88 -14.79 -20.25
N ILE A 3 -6.13 -14.46 -20.53
CA ILE A 3 -6.93 -15.07 -21.58
C ILE A 3 -7.63 -14.00 -22.43
N LYS A 4 -7.94 -14.32 -23.67
CA LYS A 4 -8.79 -13.49 -24.53
C LYS A 4 -10.17 -14.12 -24.68
N ILE A 5 -11.21 -13.31 -24.56
CA ILE A 5 -12.58 -13.75 -24.80
C ILE A 5 -12.79 -13.92 -26.30
N SER A 6 -13.28 -15.09 -26.70
CA SER A 6 -13.58 -15.43 -28.09
C SER A 6 -15.03 -15.16 -28.45
N SER A 7 -15.97 -15.49 -27.57
CA SER A 7 -17.40 -15.26 -27.80
C SER A 7 -18.20 -15.15 -26.50
N VAL A 8 -19.48 -14.77 -26.63
CA VAL A 8 -20.43 -14.55 -25.54
C VAL A 8 -21.62 -15.48 -25.74
N ASN A 9 -22.08 -16.09 -24.64
CA ASN A 9 -23.33 -16.83 -24.55
C ASN A 9 -24.22 -16.21 -23.45
N ALA A 10 -25.52 -16.54 -23.41
CA ALA A 10 -26.47 -16.01 -22.42
C ALA A 10 -26.04 -16.17 -20.94
N GLY A 11 -25.20 -17.18 -20.65
CA GLY A 11 -24.69 -17.45 -19.30
C GLY A 11 -23.32 -16.84 -18.97
N GLY A 12 -22.54 -16.40 -19.96
CA GLY A 12 -21.16 -15.96 -19.75
C GLY A 12 -20.30 -15.99 -21.00
N TYR A 13 -18.99 -15.99 -20.81
CA TYR A 13 -17.99 -15.82 -21.86
C TYR A 13 -17.28 -17.13 -22.18
N LEU A 14 -16.99 -17.34 -23.46
CA LEU A 14 -16.21 -18.46 -23.95
C LEU A 14 -14.81 -18.00 -24.36
N CYS A 15 -13.82 -18.78 -23.97
CA CYS A 15 -12.42 -18.51 -24.25
C CYS A 15 -11.64 -19.82 -24.43
N TYR A 16 -10.47 -19.72 -25.04
CA TYR A 16 -9.57 -20.85 -25.25
C TYR A 16 -8.24 -20.53 -24.56
N PRO A 17 -8.07 -20.94 -23.29
CA PRO A 17 -6.85 -20.64 -22.53
C PRO A 17 -5.61 -21.36 -23.09
N PHE A 18 -5.80 -22.45 -23.83
CA PHE A 18 -4.71 -23.23 -24.43
C PHE A 18 -4.99 -23.46 -25.93
N PRO A 19 -3.96 -23.36 -26.81
CA PRO A 19 -4.12 -23.56 -28.25
C PRO A 19 -4.67 -24.93 -28.66
N GLN A 20 -4.42 -25.96 -27.86
CA GLN A 20 -4.91 -27.34 -28.07
C GLN A 20 -5.51 -27.92 -26.79
N GLY A 21 -6.34 -27.13 -26.08
CA GLY A 21 -6.89 -27.52 -24.80
C GLY A 21 -8.41 -27.45 -24.68
N PRO A 22 -8.93 -27.79 -23.49
CA PRO A 22 -10.35 -27.73 -23.18
C PRO A 22 -10.90 -26.30 -23.30
N ARG A 23 -12.21 -26.20 -23.55
CA ARG A 23 -12.89 -24.91 -23.68
C ARG A 23 -13.00 -24.23 -22.31
N GLY A 24 -12.61 -22.97 -22.23
CA GLY A 24 -12.79 -22.13 -21.05
C GLY A 24 -14.16 -21.47 -21.06
N PHE A 25 -14.84 -21.53 -19.93
CA PHE A 25 -16.10 -20.84 -19.68
C PHE A 25 -15.95 -19.93 -18.45
N LEU A 26 -16.15 -18.64 -18.65
CA LEU A 26 -16.12 -17.62 -17.62
C LEU A 26 -17.56 -17.15 -17.36
N PRO A 27 -18.20 -17.55 -16.24
CA PRO A 27 -19.56 -17.12 -15.91
C PRO A 27 -19.64 -15.59 -15.74
N LYS A 28 -20.75 -14.97 -16.14
CA LYS A 28 -20.95 -13.52 -15.98
C LYS A 28 -20.82 -13.03 -14.53
N SER A 29 -21.21 -13.86 -13.56
CA SER A 29 -21.12 -13.54 -12.13
C SER A 29 -19.69 -13.56 -11.57
N GLN A 30 -18.76 -14.15 -12.32
CA GLN A 30 -17.35 -14.30 -11.98
C GLN A 30 -16.46 -13.25 -12.66
N VAL A 31 -17.06 -12.29 -13.37
CA VAL A 31 -16.40 -11.09 -13.93
C VAL A 31 -16.49 -9.96 -12.90
N LEU A 32 -15.40 -9.21 -12.71
CA LEU A 32 -15.34 -8.11 -11.73
C LEU A 32 -16.32 -7.00 -12.08
N ASP A 33 -16.14 -6.44 -13.28
CA ASP A 33 -16.94 -5.36 -13.82
C ASP A 33 -17.68 -5.87 -15.06
N ALA A 34 -18.79 -6.58 -14.83
CA ALA A 34 -19.63 -7.07 -15.90
C ALA A 34 -20.29 -5.87 -16.62
N PRO A 35 -19.94 -5.57 -17.89
CA PRO A 35 -20.57 -4.47 -18.63
C PRO A 35 -22.04 -4.78 -18.90
N GLU A 36 -22.83 -3.73 -19.13
CA GLU A 36 -24.22 -3.87 -19.57
C GLU A 36 -24.30 -4.66 -20.89
N GLU A 37 -23.35 -4.41 -21.79
CA GLU A 37 -23.21 -5.12 -23.05
C GLU A 37 -22.03 -6.10 -23.01
N GLN A 38 -22.36 -7.39 -23.01
CA GLN A 38 -21.38 -8.49 -22.92
C GLN A 38 -20.39 -8.50 -24.10
N SER A 39 -20.78 -7.99 -25.26
CA SER A 39 -19.93 -7.92 -26.45
C SER A 39 -18.68 -7.05 -26.25
N GLN A 40 -18.70 -6.11 -25.30
CA GLN A 40 -17.59 -5.19 -25.05
C GLN A 40 -16.35 -5.84 -24.43
N LEU A 41 -16.48 -7.05 -23.88
CA LEU A 41 -15.35 -7.81 -23.35
C LEU A 41 -14.73 -8.75 -24.39
N ILE A 42 -15.36 -8.91 -25.57
CA ILE A 42 -14.81 -9.75 -26.65
C ILE A 42 -13.47 -9.16 -27.11
N GLY A 43 -12.45 -10.01 -27.20
CA GLY A 43 -11.11 -9.61 -27.64
C GLY A 43 -10.26 -8.90 -26.58
N LYS A 44 -10.82 -8.56 -25.40
CA LYS A 44 -10.02 -7.98 -24.31
C LYS A 44 -9.22 -9.07 -23.58
N PRO A 45 -7.95 -8.81 -23.21
CA PRO A 45 -7.21 -9.67 -22.31
C PRO A 45 -7.80 -9.50 -20.90
N LEU A 46 -8.17 -10.62 -20.28
CA LEU A 46 -8.61 -10.67 -18.89
C LEU A 46 -7.73 -11.63 -18.12
N GLU A 47 -7.48 -11.30 -16.86
CA GLU A 47 -6.77 -12.21 -15.98
C GLU A 47 -7.74 -13.08 -15.20
N VAL A 48 -7.59 -14.39 -15.35
CA VAL A 48 -8.45 -15.37 -14.71
C VAL A 48 -7.65 -16.48 -14.03
N ILE A 49 -8.33 -17.20 -13.16
CA ILE A 49 -7.88 -18.46 -12.57
C ILE A 49 -8.88 -19.57 -12.89
N VAL A 50 -8.41 -20.81 -12.99
CA VAL A 50 -9.27 -21.99 -13.16
C VAL A 50 -9.83 -22.37 -11.80
N THR A 51 -11.14 -22.30 -11.64
CA THR A 51 -11.83 -22.66 -10.39
C THR A 51 -12.26 -24.12 -10.41
N GLU A 52 -12.77 -24.61 -11.54
CA GLU A 52 -13.21 -26.00 -11.69
C GLU A 52 -12.75 -26.57 -13.02
N VAL A 53 -12.49 -27.88 -13.02
CA VAL A 53 -12.08 -28.63 -14.21
C VAL A 53 -13.06 -29.76 -14.45
N ASP A 54 -13.91 -29.60 -15.46
CA ASP A 54 -14.81 -30.65 -15.94
C ASP A 54 -14.09 -31.45 -17.03
N ARG A 55 -13.45 -32.54 -16.60
CA ARG A 55 -12.76 -33.49 -17.48
C ARG A 55 -13.70 -34.19 -18.49
N PRO A 56 -14.88 -34.73 -18.12
CA PRO A 56 -15.72 -35.44 -19.08
C PRO A 56 -16.22 -34.55 -20.22
N ASN A 57 -16.51 -33.26 -19.95
CA ASN A 57 -16.96 -32.32 -20.98
C ASN A 57 -15.83 -31.48 -21.59
N GLN A 58 -14.58 -31.72 -21.20
CA GLN A 58 -13.40 -30.91 -21.60
C GLN A 58 -13.68 -29.40 -21.44
N LYS A 59 -14.21 -29.03 -20.28
CA LYS A 59 -14.61 -27.66 -19.95
C LYS A 59 -13.85 -27.18 -18.71
N LEU A 60 -13.30 -25.98 -18.78
CA LEU A 60 -12.71 -25.29 -17.65
C LEU A 60 -13.64 -24.18 -17.21
N VAL A 61 -13.94 -24.10 -15.91
CA VAL A 61 -14.65 -22.97 -15.33
C VAL A 61 -13.61 -21.99 -14.80
N LEU A 62 -13.67 -20.77 -15.31
CA LEU A 62 -12.74 -19.71 -15.00
C LEU A 62 -13.42 -18.64 -14.15
N SER A 63 -12.63 -17.92 -13.36
CA SER A 63 -13.09 -16.76 -12.60
C SER A 63 -12.05 -15.64 -12.63
N GLU A 64 -12.49 -14.44 -12.98
CA GLU A 64 -11.71 -13.20 -12.86
C GLU A 64 -11.76 -12.69 -11.41
N LYS A 65 -12.93 -12.79 -10.77
CA LYS A 65 -13.11 -12.42 -9.35
C LYS A 65 -12.14 -13.17 -8.45
N GLU A 66 -12.00 -14.48 -8.64
CA GLU A 66 -11.07 -15.28 -7.84
C GLU A 66 -9.61 -14.92 -8.12
N ALA A 67 -9.25 -14.54 -9.34
CA ALA A 67 -7.90 -14.06 -9.67
C ALA A 67 -7.59 -12.72 -8.99
N TRP A 68 -8.55 -11.80 -8.96
CA TRP A 68 -8.40 -10.54 -8.24
C TRP A 68 -8.30 -10.73 -6.73
N LYS A 69 -9.15 -11.60 -6.16
CA LYS A 69 -9.07 -11.96 -4.74
C LYS A 69 -7.72 -12.59 -4.40
N ASP A 70 -7.21 -13.48 -5.23
CA ASP A 70 -5.91 -14.12 -4.96
C ASP A 70 -4.75 -13.12 -4.94
N ARG A 71 -4.87 -12.05 -5.73
CA ARG A 71 -3.84 -11.02 -5.86
C ARG A 71 -3.92 -9.95 -4.77
N HIS A 72 -5.12 -9.55 -4.36
CA HIS A 72 -5.33 -8.43 -3.43
C HIS A 72 -5.81 -8.85 -2.04
N LEU A 73 -6.33 -10.08 -1.90
CA LEU A 73 -6.97 -10.59 -0.68
C LEU A 73 -6.32 -11.92 -0.28
N LYS A 74 -5.04 -11.89 0.06
CA LYS A 74 -4.34 -13.07 0.59
C LYS A 74 -4.59 -13.25 2.08
N VAL A 75 -4.57 -14.49 2.53
CA VAL A 75 -4.67 -14.79 3.97
C VAL A 75 -3.49 -14.15 4.68
N GLY A 76 -3.78 -13.34 5.71
CA GLY A 76 -2.81 -12.56 6.47
C GLY A 76 -2.63 -11.12 6.01
N ASP A 77 -3.13 -10.74 4.82
CA ASP A 77 -3.03 -9.35 4.36
C ASP A 77 -3.99 -8.43 5.12
N LEU A 78 -3.53 -7.20 5.33
CA LEU A 78 -4.33 -6.10 5.86
C LEU A 78 -4.93 -5.31 4.70
N VAL A 79 -6.26 -5.25 4.65
CA VAL A 79 -6.99 -4.60 3.57
C VAL A 79 -8.01 -3.60 4.10
N ARG A 80 -8.18 -2.51 3.37
CA ARG A 80 -9.19 -1.49 3.66
C ARG A 80 -10.50 -1.89 3.03
N GLY A 81 -11.58 -1.86 3.82
CA GLY A 81 -12.91 -2.13 3.33
C GLY A 81 -13.96 -1.27 4.01
N ARG A 82 -15.07 -1.04 3.33
CA ARG A 82 -16.17 -0.22 3.82
C ARG A 82 -17.26 -1.08 4.43
N ILE A 83 -17.76 -0.72 5.60
CA ILE A 83 -18.91 -1.40 6.20
C ILE A 83 -20.15 -1.11 5.36
N ASP A 84 -20.66 -2.13 4.66
CA ASP A 84 -21.87 -2.02 3.83
C ASP A 84 -23.12 -2.18 4.69
N ARG A 85 -23.18 -3.26 5.48
CA ARG A 85 -24.37 -3.63 6.26
C ARG A 85 -24.00 -4.37 7.53
N GLU A 86 -24.81 -4.18 8.56
CA GLU A 86 -24.77 -4.99 9.76
C GLU A 86 -25.67 -6.22 9.61
N HIS A 87 -25.21 -7.35 10.13
CA HIS A 87 -25.94 -8.62 10.17
C HIS A 87 -25.94 -9.20 11.58
N HIS A 88 -26.88 -10.08 11.90
CA HIS A 88 -27.00 -10.69 13.24
C HIS A 88 -25.76 -11.46 13.72
N ARG A 89 -24.84 -11.81 12.80
CA ARG A 89 -23.61 -12.55 13.09
C ARG A 89 -22.36 -11.65 13.07
N GLY A 90 -22.47 -10.41 12.59
CA GLY A 90 -21.31 -9.55 12.39
C GLY A 90 -21.53 -8.44 11.36
N LEU A 91 -20.46 -7.80 10.90
CA LEU A 91 -20.51 -6.73 9.90
C LEU A 91 -20.10 -7.28 8.52
N LEU A 92 -20.83 -6.88 7.47
CA LEU A 92 -20.39 -7.09 6.10
C LEU A 92 -19.54 -5.90 5.64
N VAL A 93 -18.28 -6.20 5.30
CA VAL A 93 -17.33 -5.25 4.77
C VAL A 93 -17.18 -5.49 3.27
N ASN A 94 -17.29 -4.43 2.48
CA ASN A 94 -17.16 -4.44 1.03
C ASN A 94 -15.77 -3.92 0.63
N PHE A 95 -15.09 -4.67 -0.23
CA PHE A 95 -13.75 -4.37 -0.75
C PHE A 95 -13.77 -3.84 -2.19
N GLY A 96 -14.96 -3.64 -2.76
CA GLY A 96 -15.16 -3.30 -4.17
C GLY A 96 -15.50 -4.51 -5.04
N HIS A 97 -15.92 -4.26 -6.27
CA HIS A 97 -16.26 -5.27 -7.30
C HIS A 97 -17.21 -6.40 -6.81
N ASP A 98 -18.16 -6.05 -5.93
CA ASP A 98 -19.12 -6.97 -5.29
C ASP A 98 -18.47 -8.08 -4.42
N ILE A 99 -17.22 -7.87 -3.99
CA ILE A 99 -16.52 -8.78 -3.08
C ILE A 99 -16.76 -8.32 -1.64
N ARG A 100 -17.35 -9.22 -0.85
CA ARG A 100 -17.76 -8.95 0.52
C ARG A 100 -17.10 -9.92 1.48
N GLY A 101 -16.59 -9.41 2.58
CA GLY A 101 -16.14 -10.20 3.72
C GLY A 101 -17.09 -10.06 4.90
N LEU A 102 -17.14 -11.11 5.71
CA LEU A 102 -17.89 -11.13 6.96
C LEU A 102 -16.89 -10.98 8.11
N LEU A 103 -17.09 -9.92 8.88
CA LEU A 103 -16.40 -9.68 10.14
C LEU A 103 -17.27 -10.25 11.25
N ASP A 104 -16.91 -11.43 11.78
CA ASP A 104 -17.69 -12.10 12.83
C ASP A 104 -17.54 -11.36 14.16
N ARG A 105 -18.66 -11.08 14.83
CA ARG A 105 -18.70 -10.42 16.14
C ARG A 105 -18.16 -11.29 17.28
N THR A 106 -18.12 -12.60 17.07
CA THR A 106 -17.70 -13.56 18.10
C THR A 106 -16.20 -13.51 18.34
N SER A 107 -15.46 -13.21 17.28
CA SER A 107 -14.00 -13.22 17.26
C SER A 107 -13.40 -11.82 17.37
N ASN A 108 -14.22 -10.77 17.27
CA ASN A 108 -13.77 -9.38 17.18
C ASN A 108 -14.72 -8.42 17.90
N ASP A 109 -14.17 -7.41 18.57
CA ASP A 109 -14.94 -6.36 19.24
C ASP A 109 -15.40 -5.29 18.23
N LEU A 110 -16.68 -5.30 17.88
CA LEU A 110 -17.28 -4.38 16.90
C LEU A 110 -17.78 -3.07 17.54
N GLU A 111 -17.41 -2.80 18.80
CA GLU A 111 -17.89 -1.64 19.53
C GLU A 111 -17.36 -0.34 18.92
N GLY A 112 -18.27 0.49 18.41
CA GLY A 112 -17.96 1.83 17.88
C GLY A 112 -17.94 1.96 16.36
N LEU A 113 -18.10 0.85 15.62
CA LEU A 113 -18.11 0.87 14.15
C LEU A 113 -19.49 1.22 13.58
N GLN A 114 -19.54 2.12 12.60
CA GLN A 114 -20.78 2.56 11.96
C GLN A 114 -20.91 2.08 10.51
N LEU A 115 -22.14 1.97 10.03
CA LEU A 115 -22.42 1.69 8.62
C LEU A 115 -21.83 2.81 7.74
N GLY A 116 -21.11 2.41 6.70
CA GLY A 116 -20.44 3.32 5.77
C GLY A 116 -19.03 3.76 6.18
N GLU A 117 -18.53 3.32 7.34
CA GLU A 117 -17.16 3.59 7.78
C GLU A 117 -16.15 2.71 7.04
N ASP A 118 -14.98 3.28 6.74
CA ASP A 118 -13.85 2.58 6.13
C ASP A 118 -12.94 2.04 7.24
N VAL A 119 -12.78 0.72 7.30
CA VAL A 119 -12.03 0.00 8.34
C VAL A 119 -10.88 -0.80 7.73
N ASN A 120 -9.78 -0.93 8.48
CA ASN A 120 -8.73 -1.89 8.16
C ASN A 120 -9.11 -3.25 8.77
N VAL A 121 -9.10 -4.28 7.95
CA VAL A 121 -9.40 -5.65 8.37
C VAL A 121 -8.35 -6.59 7.83
N ARG A 122 -8.01 -7.59 8.64
CA ARG A 122 -7.07 -8.64 8.28
C ARG A 122 -7.84 -9.86 7.79
N ILE A 123 -7.36 -10.48 6.73
CA ILE A 123 -7.99 -11.68 6.17
C ILE A 123 -7.50 -12.90 6.96
N GLU A 124 -8.40 -13.52 7.72
CA GLU A 124 -8.06 -14.74 8.46
C GLU A 124 -8.24 -15.99 7.62
N ASN A 125 -9.34 -16.06 6.87
CA ASN A 125 -9.64 -17.22 6.06
C ASN A 125 -10.48 -16.84 4.83
N ARG A 126 -10.29 -17.60 3.75
CA ARG A 126 -11.05 -17.50 2.52
C ARG A 126 -11.62 -18.86 2.18
N GLU A 127 -12.95 -18.95 2.20
CA GLU A 127 -13.68 -20.13 1.76
C GLU A 127 -14.59 -19.75 0.59
N GLY A 128 -14.05 -19.91 -0.63
CA GLY A 128 -14.75 -19.59 -1.88
C GLY A 128 -15.24 -18.15 -1.92
N ASN A 129 -16.56 -17.95 -1.79
CA ASN A 129 -17.17 -16.62 -1.82
C ASN A 129 -17.29 -15.94 -0.44
N ARG A 130 -17.00 -16.65 0.65
CA ARG A 130 -17.02 -16.08 1.99
C ARG A 130 -15.59 -15.81 2.44
N ILE A 131 -15.34 -14.59 2.87
CA ILE A 131 -14.05 -14.18 3.42
C ILE A 131 -14.29 -13.87 4.89
N ALA A 132 -13.64 -14.62 5.76
CA ALA A 132 -13.64 -14.36 7.20
C ALA A 132 -12.59 -13.29 7.48
N LEU A 133 -13.05 -12.21 8.10
CA LEU A 133 -12.24 -11.06 8.45
C LEU A 133 -12.05 -11.01 9.96
N ALA A 134 -10.89 -10.51 10.37
CA ALA A 134 -10.64 -10.04 11.72
C ALA A 134 -10.43 -8.53 11.72
N LEU A 135 -10.88 -7.89 12.81
CA LEU A 135 -10.43 -6.56 13.15
C LEU A 135 -8.98 -6.67 13.57
N ASP A 136 -8.13 -5.97 12.85
CA ASP A 136 -6.84 -5.61 13.40
C ASP A 136 -7.04 -4.22 13.99
N SER A 137 -7.13 -4.15 15.31
CA SER A 137 -7.41 -2.93 16.06
C SER A 137 -6.21 -1.99 16.00
N GLN A 138 -5.99 -1.40 14.83
CA GLN A 138 -5.40 -0.08 14.67
C GLN A 138 -6.55 0.85 14.29
N PRO A 139 -7.09 1.65 15.23
CA PRO A 139 -8.02 2.70 14.87
C PRO A 139 -7.34 3.56 13.80
N THR A 140 -8.02 3.79 12.68
CA THR A 140 -7.58 4.74 11.66
C THR A 140 -7.68 6.16 12.23
N ALA A 141 -6.71 6.52 13.06
CA ALA A 141 -6.18 7.86 13.12
C ALA A 141 -4.72 7.77 12.67
N LYS A 142 -4.52 7.84 11.35
CA LYS A 142 -3.24 8.07 10.67
C LYS A 142 -2.04 7.29 11.25
N HIS A 143 -1.62 6.23 10.56
CA HIS A 143 -0.19 6.02 10.28
C HIS A 143 -0.05 4.96 9.20
N ASP A 144 0.42 5.42 8.05
CA ASP A 144 0.95 4.54 7.03
C ASP A 144 2.19 3.83 7.58
N GLN A 145 2.11 2.51 7.50
CA GLN A 145 3.17 1.58 7.14
C GLN A 145 4.29 1.35 8.17
N GLN A 146 4.36 0.11 8.67
CA GLN A 146 5.48 -0.76 8.26
C GLN A 146 5.25 -2.22 8.61
N ALA A 147 5.07 -3.02 7.55
CA ALA A 147 5.66 -4.35 7.46
C ALA A 147 6.48 -4.37 6.18
N PHE A 148 7.82 -4.32 6.28
CA PHE A 148 8.71 -4.90 5.28
C PHE A 148 10.01 -5.30 5.97
N ALA A 149 10.07 -6.59 6.26
CA ALA A 149 11.31 -7.30 6.53
C ALA A 149 12.04 -7.57 5.21
N ASP A 150 13.36 -7.75 5.36
CA ASP A 150 14.32 -8.35 4.46
C ASP A 150 14.83 -7.55 3.25
N GLY A 151 16.09 -7.14 3.36
CA GLY A 151 16.88 -6.58 2.27
C GLY A 151 18.30 -6.24 2.73
N CYS A 152 19.11 -7.25 3.04
CA CYS A 152 20.55 -7.05 3.16
C CYS A 152 21.12 -6.49 1.85
N VAL A 153 21.81 -5.36 1.92
CA VAL A 153 22.76 -4.93 0.89
C VAL A 153 24.09 -4.65 1.56
N SER A 154 25.08 -5.44 1.17
CA SER A 154 26.48 -5.31 1.59
C SER A 154 27.25 -4.55 0.53
N ILE A 155 27.76 -3.35 0.82
CA ILE A 155 28.91 -2.76 0.12
C ILE A 155 29.71 -1.87 1.10
N GLY A 156 30.96 -2.27 1.37
CA GLY A 156 32.08 -1.37 1.66
C GLY A 156 32.26 -0.82 3.09
N ASP A 157 32.89 -1.62 3.96
CA ASP A 157 33.89 -1.23 4.97
C ASP A 157 33.78 0.14 5.66
N LYS A 158 32.74 0.40 6.46
CA LYS A 158 32.84 1.08 7.78
C LYS A 158 31.69 0.65 8.70
N HIS A 159 32.02 0.04 9.82
CA HIS A 159 31.07 -0.20 10.91
C HIS A 159 30.55 1.13 11.46
N PHE A 160 29.23 1.35 11.44
CA PHE A 160 28.57 2.27 12.36
C PHE A 160 27.30 1.62 12.90
N VAL A 161 27.41 1.14 14.14
CA VAL A 161 26.29 0.56 14.89
C VAL A 161 25.38 1.70 15.31
N SER A 162 24.11 1.56 14.92
CA SER A 162 22.91 1.93 15.66
C SER A 162 23.00 3.17 16.55
N GLN A 163 22.31 4.25 16.14
CA GLN A 163 21.29 4.84 17.00
C GLN A 163 20.45 5.89 16.29
N ARG A 164 19.13 5.64 16.36
CA ARG A 164 18.04 6.59 16.62
C ARG A 164 17.75 7.69 15.58
N LEU A 165 16.52 7.56 15.05
CA LEU A 165 15.59 8.65 14.73
C LEU A 165 15.92 9.55 13.53
N LEU A 166 15.89 9.00 12.31
CA LEU A 166 15.33 9.74 11.18
C LEU A 166 14.46 8.78 10.35
N PRO A 167 13.17 9.07 10.12
CA PRO A 167 12.33 8.27 9.24
C PRO A 167 12.98 8.20 7.84
N SER A 168 12.76 7.10 7.11
CA SER A 168 13.32 6.87 5.78
C SER A 168 12.82 7.95 4.80
N PHE A 169 13.58 9.03 4.66
CA PHE A 169 13.30 10.10 3.72
C PHE A 169 13.81 9.72 2.32
N GLU A 170 13.15 8.77 1.65
CA GLU A 170 13.48 8.34 0.28
C GLU A 170 13.16 9.40 -0.81
N TRP A 171 12.85 10.63 -0.41
CA TRP A 171 12.43 11.75 -1.26
C TRP A 171 13.23 13.03 -0.97
N LEU A 172 14.24 12.97 -0.09
CA LEU A 172 15.20 14.04 0.14
C LEU A 172 16.45 13.82 -0.72
N SER A 173 16.97 14.89 -1.29
CA SER A 173 18.23 14.88 -2.02
C SER A 173 19.39 14.59 -1.06
N ASP A 174 20.49 14.00 -1.55
CA ASP A 174 21.70 13.72 -0.75
C ASP A 174 22.21 14.96 0.02
N SER A 175 22.06 16.15 -0.58
CA SER A 175 22.39 17.43 0.02
C SER A 175 21.46 17.85 1.16
N GLU A 176 20.16 17.58 1.05
CA GLU A 176 19.16 17.84 2.10
C GLU A 176 19.38 16.94 3.31
N LEU A 177 19.67 15.66 3.06
CA LEU A 177 19.95 14.68 4.11
C LEU A 177 21.27 14.98 4.84
N ALA A 178 22.30 15.42 4.14
CA ALA A 178 23.57 15.81 4.74
C ALA A 178 23.40 17.01 5.69
N VAL A 179 22.64 18.04 5.29
CA VAL A 179 22.33 19.20 6.13
C VAL A 179 21.55 18.77 7.38
N LEU A 180 20.52 17.92 7.23
CA LEU A 180 19.74 17.43 8.35
C LEU A 180 20.59 16.61 9.34
N ARG A 181 21.47 15.73 8.86
CA ARG A 181 22.35 14.93 9.73
C ARG A 181 23.32 15.79 10.54
N CYS A 182 23.87 16.83 9.92
CA CYS A 182 24.76 17.77 10.60
C CYS A 182 24.00 18.56 11.69
N LEU A 183 22.80 19.03 11.38
CA LEU A 183 21.95 19.70 12.37
C LEU A 183 21.44 18.77 13.48
N ASP A 184 21.22 17.49 13.16
CA ASP A 184 20.84 16.45 14.11
C ASP A 184 21.97 16.12 15.10
N GLN A 185 23.20 16.08 14.61
CA GLN A 185 24.39 15.88 15.44
C GLN A 185 24.57 16.98 16.50
N HIS A 186 24.06 18.18 16.23
CA HIS A 186 24.10 19.35 17.11
C HIS A 186 22.71 19.78 17.63
N ARG A 187 21.81 18.81 17.86
CA ARG A 187 20.45 19.05 18.40
C ARG A 187 20.43 20.06 19.55
N GLY A 188 19.65 21.11 19.40
CA GLY A 188 19.45 22.16 20.42
C GLY A 188 20.52 23.26 20.45
N GLU A 189 21.64 23.14 19.74
CA GLU A 189 22.66 24.17 19.62
C GLU A 189 22.49 24.99 18.32
N ALA A 190 22.81 26.29 18.37
CA ALA A 190 22.82 27.12 17.18
C ALA A 190 24.12 26.88 16.41
N VAL A 191 24.03 26.20 15.25
CA VAL A 191 25.20 25.93 14.41
C VAL A 191 25.36 27.05 13.39
N SER A 192 26.51 27.73 13.43
CA SER A 192 26.84 28.80 12.49
C SER A 192 27.05 28.30 11.06
N TYR A 193 26.71 29.15 10.08
CA TYR A 193 26.81 28.85 8.65
C TYR A 193 28.19 28.35 8.22
N SER A 194 29.26 28.97 8.75
CA SER A 194 30.64 28.58 8.46
C SER A 194 30.96 27.16 8.93
N ARG A 195 30.42 26.75 10.08
CA ARG A 195 30.62 25.43 10.66
C ARG A 195 29.84 24.35 9.91
N LEU A 196 28.62 24.66 9.48
CA LEU A 196 27.82 23.80 8.61
C LEU A 196 28.52 23.57 7.27
N LEU A 197 29.08 24.61 6.67
CA LEU A 197 29.76 24.48 5.37
C LEU A 197 31.07 23.69 5.45
N ASP A 198 31.80 23.81 6.57
CA ASP A 198 33.02 23.05 6.84
C ASP A 198 32.73 21.55 6.97
N GLU A 199 31.70 21.18 7.75
CA GLU A 199 31.31 19.78 7.92
C GLU A 199 30.69 19.15 6.67
N LEU A 200 30.03 19.96 5.83
CA LEU A 200 29.48 19.49 4.55
C LEU A 200 30.51 19.46 3.41
N GLY A 201 31.72 20.02 3.63
CA GLY A 201 32.80 20.01 2.65
C GLY A 201 32.50 20.77 1.35
N VAL A 202 31.65 21.81 1.39
CA VAL A 202 31.19 22.53 0.19
C VAL A 202 32.01 23.82 -0.01
N SER A 203 32.84 23.87 -1.06
CA SER A 203 33.81 24.96 -1.26
C SER A 203 33.35 26.16 -2.10
N ASP A 204 32.23 26.11 -2.85
CA ASP A 204 31.86 27.25 -3.72
C ASP A 204 30.34 27.52 -3.75
N GLY A 205 29.95 28.77 -3.45
CA GLY A 205 28.56 29.23 -3.42
C GLY A 205 27.74 28.93 -2.15
N GLY A 206 28.40 28.46 -1.09
CA GLY A 206 27.81 27.71 0.02
C GLY A 206 26.63 28.36 0.77
N LEU A 207 26.55 29.68 0.88
CA LEU A 207 25.52 30.33 1.69
C LEU A 207 24.15 30.43 0.98
N GLU A 208 24.13 30.62 -0.33
CA GLU A 208 22.87 30.62 -1.11
C GLU A 208 22.34 29.20 -1.33
N GLY A 209 23.25 28.25 -1.61
CA GLY A 209 22.90 26.83 -1.75
C GLY A 209 22.28 26.26 -0.46
N LEU A 210 22.90 26.51 0.69
CA LEU A 210 22.39 26.02 1.97
C LEU A 210 21.06 26.67 2.35
N ARG A 211 20.86 27.96 2.06
CA ARG A 211 19.56 28.64 2.24
C ARG A 211 18.48 28.06 1.34
N ALA A 212 18.81 27.74 0.09
CA ALA A 212 17.87 27.11 -0.86
C ALA A 212 17.46 25.71 -0.40
N ILE A 213 18.41 24.91 0.07
CA ILE A 213 18.20 23.56 0.62
C ILE A 213 17.32 23.62 1.87
N VAL A 214 17.61 24.51 2.82
CA VAL A 214 16.76 24.68 4.03
C VAL A 214 15.35 25.18 3.66
N CYS A 215 15.22 26.00 2.61
CA CYS A 215 13.93 26.45 2.10
C CYS A 215 13.14 25.30 1.44
N GLN A 216 13.81 24.43 0.68
CA GLN A 216 13.22 23.22 0.11
C GLN A 216 12.80 22.23 1.18
N LEU A 217 13.65 22.01 2.20
CA LEU A 217 13.34 21.19 3.37
C LEU A 217 12.07 21.66 4.09
N ARG A 218 11.88 22.99 4.23
CA ARG A 218 10.64 23.57 4.79
C ARG A 218 9.39 23.38 3.95
N ARG A 219 9.53 23.24 2.63
CA ARG A 219 8.37 23.05 1.74
C ARG A 219 8.00 21.58 1.60
N HIS A 220 9.00 20.72 1.53
CA HIS A 220 8.80 19.31 1.29
C HIS A 220 8.56 18.57 2.61
N SER A 221 9.35 18.82 3.65
CA SER A 221 9.33 18.00 4.87
C SER A 221 8.73 18.74 6.08
N PRO A 222 7.87 18.08 6.88
CA PRO A 222 7.42 18.61 8.17
C PRO A 222 8.56 18.82 9.19
N LEU A 223 9.77 18.30 8.91
CA LEU A 223 10.97 18.59 9.69
C LEU A 223 11.50 20.01 9.52
N GLY A 224 11.19 20.68 8.41
CA GLY A 224 11.69 22.04 8.19
C GLY A 224 11.13 23.06 9.19
N ASP A 225 9.96 22.77 9.78
CA ASP A 225 9.38 23.54 10.90
C ASP A 225 10.23 23.46 12.18
N TRP A 226 11.04 22.41 12.34
CA TRP A 226 11.94 22.22 13.48
C TRP A 226 13.27 22.97 13.30
N ILE A 227 13.58 23.41 12.09
CA ILE A 227 14.78 24.19 11.78
C ILE A 227 14.46 25.67 11.99
N LYS A 228 14.86 26.24 13.12
CA LYS A 228 14.75 27.67 13.38
C LYS A 228 15.97 28.42 12.89
N THR A 229 15.73 29.54 12.22
CA THR A 229 16.79 30.45 11.78
C THR A 229 17.00 31.52 12.84
N GLU A 230 18.17 31.57 13.45
CA GLU A 230 18.52 32.68 14.33
C GLU A 230 19.09 33.84 13.52
N ARG A 231 18.58 35.06 13.76
CA ARG A 231 18.99 36.26 13.03
C ARG A 231 20.48 36.52 13.27
N GLY A 232 21.29 36.20 12.27
CA GLY A 232 22.71 36.54 12.21
C GLY A 232 23.70 35.42 12.57
N SER A 233 23.26 34.26 13.09
CA SER A 233 24.20 33.31 13.69
C SER A 233 24.05 31.83 13.30
N GLY A 234 23.04 31.43 12.53
CA GLY A 234 22.97 30.06 12.00
C GLY A 234 21.58 29.42 12.01
N TYR A 235 21.58 28.08 11.97
CA TYR A 235 20.38 27.25 12.09
C TYR A 235 20.43 26.43 13.37
N ARG A 236 19.26 26.28 14.00
CA ARG A 236 19.05 25.42 15.16
C ARG A 236 17.98 24.41 14.83
N LEU A 237 18.25 23.14 15.10
CA LEU A 237 17.23 22.10 15.05
C LEU A 237 16.62 21.91 16.44
N GLU A 238 15.33 22.25 16.56
CA GLU A 238 14.53 22.02 17.76
C GLU A 238 13.50 20.92 17.48
N VAL A 239 13.85 19.69 17.84
CA VAL A 239 12.92 18.57 17.76
C VAL A 239 11.99 18.63 18.98
N PRO A 240 10.66 18.64 18.82
CA PRO A 240 9.76 18.57 19.95
C PRO A 240 9.98 17.24 20.70
N ASN A 241 10.28 17.32 21.99
CA ASN A 241 10.40 16.14 22.85
C ASN A 241 8.99 15.54 23.01
N GLY A 242 8.70 14.48 22.26
CA GLY A 242 7.59 13.55 22.49
C GLY A 242 8.11 12.29 23.14
#